data_AF-A0A917B3Q1-F1
#
_entry.id   AF-A0A917B3Q1-F1
#
_cell.length_a   1.000
_cell.length_b   1.000
_cell.length_c   1.000
_cell.angle_alpha   90.00
_cell.angle_beta   90.00
_cell.angle_gamma   90.00
#
_symmetry.space_group_name_H-M   'P 1'
#
loop_
_entity.id
_entity.type
_entity.pdbx_description
1 polymer ?
#
loop_
_entity_poly.entity_id
_entity_poly.type
_entity_poly.pdbx_seq_one_letter_code
_entity_poly.pdbx_strand_id
1 'polypeptide(L)'
;MRQHIERVVRQMNDHSTIKEIRPVSGGDINEAFYVATENQTYFIKGNQNVPSHFFKAEAMGLEAIRETETAAVPKVYYYDEPAEGEVGMIALEWIEGKESAQSSEILGQKLARMHQHTSNHYGFGNPTFVGELDQPNDWKESWVEYYRENRLRHQYKLALKNGRLGTQRREKLEKLIYQLERFIPASPSASLLHGDLWGGNYLTGADGEPYLIDPSILYGDPSFELAFTELFGGFSSSFYAAYEQISPLRSDYEEVKPVYQLFYLLVHLNLFGESYGPSVDRILQKYIG
;
A
#
# COMPACT_ATOMS: atom_id res chain seq x y z
N MET A 1 12.47 15.69 -17.57
CA MET A 1 11.77 15.85 -16.28
C MET A 1 11.37 17.30 -15.96
N ARG A 2 12.30 18.26 -15.85
CA ARG A 2 11.99 19.67 -15.50
C ARG A 2 10.83 20.31 -16.28
N GLN A 3 10.80 20.19 -17.61
CA GLN A 3 9.70 20.73 -18.43
C GLN A 3 8.33 20.13 -18.09
N HIS A 4 8.28 18.85 -17.71
CA HIS A 4 7.04 18.21 -17.28
C HIS A 4 6.59 18.73 -15.91
N ILE A 5 7.54 18.97 -14.98
CA ILE A 5 7.25 19.61 -13.69
C ILE A 5 6.67 21.02 -13.91
N GLU A 6 7.30 21.83 -14.76
CA GLU A 6 6.82 23.18 -15.09
C GLU A 6 5.41 23.16 -15.70
N ARG A 7 5.10 22.16 -16.54
CA ARG A 7 3.74 21.92 -17.06
C ARG A 7 2.76 21.59 -15.93
N VAL A 8 3.09 20.65 -15.04
CA VAL A 8 2.21 20.24 -13.93
C VAL A 8 1.92 21.41 -12.99
N VAL A 9 2.93 22.21 -12.64
CA VAL A 9 2.75 23.43 -11.82
C VAL A 9 1.72 24.37 -12.45
N ARG A 10 1.77 24.57 -13.77
CA ARG A 10 0.76 25.38 -14.47
C ARG A 10 -0.62 24.75 -14.50
N GLN A 11 -0.73 23.42 -14.61
CA GLN A 11 -2.02 22.71 -14.58
C GLN A 11 -2.71 22.81 -13.21
N MET A 12 -1.93 22.96 -12.13
CA MET A 12 -2.44 23.26 -10.79
C MET A 12 -2.88 24.73 -10.61
N ASN A 13 -2.92 25.54 -11.69
CA ASN A 13 -3.15 26.98 -11.66
C ASN A 13 -2.13 27.78 -10.85
N ASP A 14 -0.93 27.23 -10.62
CA ASP A 14 0.19 27.98 -10.06
C ASP A 14 1.04 28.53 -11.20
N HIS A 15 0.88 29.82 -11.48
CA HIS A 15 1.66 30.52 -12.50
C HIS A 15 2.82 31.34 -11.90
N SER A 16 3.09 31.18 -10.61
CA SER A 16 4.18 31.88 -9.94
C SER A 16 5.55 31.34 -10.35
N THR A 17 6.60 32.08 -10.02
CA THR A 17 7.97 31.67 -10.34
C THR A 17 8.35 30.42 -9.54
N ILE A 18 8.82 29.37 -10.21
CA ILE A 18 9.42 28.21 -9.53
C ILE A 18 10.78 28.64 -8.98
N LYS A 19 10.90 28.64 -7.65
CA LYS A 19 12.12 29.01 -6.93
C LYS A 19 13.13 27.87 -6.89
N GLU A 20 12.64 26.64 -6.73
CA GLU A 20 13.48 25.47 -6.55
C GLU A 20 12.82 24.21 -7.09
N ILE A 21 13.63 23.36 -7.74
CA ILE A 21 13.31 21.98 -8.03
C ILE A 21 14.53 21.17 -7.60
N ARG A 22 14.34 20.25 -6.65
CA ARG A 22 15.41 19.34 -6.23
C ARG A 22 14.90 17.89 -6.18
N PRO A 23 15.70 16.92 -6.63
CA PRO A 23 15.38 15.51 -6.43
C PRO A 23 15.38 15.20 -4.94
N VAL A 24 14.45 14.34 -4.53
CA VAL A 24 14.36 13.81 -3.17
C VAL A 24 14.24 12.30 -3.24
N SER A 25 14.55 11.62 -2.13
CA SER A 25 14.21 10.21 -2.02
C SER A 25 12.68 10.09 -1.90
N GLY A 26 12.07 9.19 -2.66
CA GLY A 26 10.60 9.07 -2.72
C GLY A 26 10.11 7.76 -3.36
N GLY A 27 10.81 6.67 -3.08
CA GLY A 27 10.49 5.31 -3.56
C GLY A 27 11.55 4.73 -4.51
N ASP A 28 11.49 3.41 -4.73
CA ASP A 28 12.42 2.68 -5.60
C ASP A 28 12.05 2.78 -7.10
N ILE A 29 10.84 3.28 -7.39
CA ILE A 29 10.16 3.13 -8.68
C ILE A 29 10.01 4.47 -9.42
N ASN A 30 9.67 5.54 -8.70
CA ASN A 30 9.36 6.84 -9.28
C ASN A 30 10.49 7.85 -9.06
N GLU A 31 10.69 8.75 -10.01
CA GLU A 31 11.50 9.95 -9.75
C GLU A 31 10.68 10.93 -8.90
N ALA A 32 11.22 11.31 -7.74
CA ALA A 32 10.53 12.19 -6.78
C ALA A 32 11.25 13.54 -6.63
N PHE A 33 10.46 14.61 -6.57
CA PHE A 33 10.94 15.99 -6.55
C PHE A 33 10.25 16.81 -5.47
N TYR A 34 11.04 17.58 -4.74
CA TYR A 34 10.56 18.76 -4.03
C TYR A 34 10.52 19.93 -5.00
N VAL A 35 9.39 20.64 -5.04
CA VAL A 35 9.18 21.79 -5.92
C VAL A 35 8.63 22.95 -5.10
N ALA A 36 9.38 24.04 -5.03
CA ALA A 36 8.96 25.26 -4.35
C ALA A 36 8.63 26.36 -5.37
N THR A 37 7.44 26.95 -5.25
CA THR A 37 7.02 28.12 -6.01
C THR A 37 7.01 29.35 -5.11
N GLU A 38 6.54 30.51 -5.61
CA GLU A 38 6.36 31.67 -4.74
C GLU A 38 5.15 31.51 -3.81
N ASN A 39 4.20 30.66 -4.18
CA ASN A 39 2.96 30.45 -3.47
C ASN A 39 3.06 29.32 -2.42
N GLN A 40 3.61 28.17 -2.81
CA GLN A 40 3.64 26.99 -1.95
C GLN A 40 4.68 25.94 -2.40
N THR A 41 4.74 24.84 -1.65
CA THR A 41 5.64 23.70 -1.90
C THR A 41 4.83 22.47 -2.28
N TYR A 42 5.38 21.68 -3.21
CA TYR A 42 4.79 20.46 -3.72
C TYR A 42 5.78 19.29 -3.64
N PHE A 43 5.23 18.10 -3.45
CA PHE A 43 5.89 16.85 -3.75
C PHE A 43 5.40 16.35 -5.11
N ILE A 44 6.31 16.14 -6.07
CA ILE A 44 5.93 15.67 -7.41
C ILE A 44 6.66 14.35 -7.71
N LYS A 45 5.88 13.32 -8.04
CA LYS A 45 6.40 12.05 -8.55
C LYS A 45 6.18 11.98 -10.06
N GLY A 46 7.14 11.41 -10.77
CA GLY A 46 7.05 11.16 -12.20
C GLY A 46 7.59 9.80 -12.58
N ASN A 47 6.98 9.18 -13.59
CA ASN A 47 7.43 7.91 -14.16
C ASN A 47 7.11 7.84 -15.65
N GLN A 48 7.93 7.10 -16.39
CA GLN A 48 7.77 6.84 -17.82
C GLN A 48 7.24 5.43 -18.04
N ASN A 49 6.43 5.24 -19.07
CA ASN A 49 5.91 3.92 -19.47
C ASN A 49 5.05 3.23 -18.39
N VAL A 50 4.40 4.02 -17.53
CA VAL A 50 3.39 3.50 -16.60
C VAL A 50 2.03 3.43 -17.29
N PRO A 51 1.15 2.49 -16.87
CA PRO A 51 -0.23 2.49 -17.35
C PRO A 51 -0.93 3.83 -17.10
N SER A 52 -1.89 4.18 -17.95
CA SER A 52 -2.62 5.46 -17.86
C SER A 52 -3.30 5.69 -16.50
N HIS A 53 -3.61 4.63 -15.76
CA HIS A 53 -4.29 4.71 -14.46
C HIS A 53 -3.34 4.63 -13.26
N PHE A 54 -2.01 4.62 -13.47
CA PHE A 54 -1.02 4.43 -12.39
C PHE A 54 -1.13 5.48 -11.29
N PHE A 55 -1.01 6.77 -11.64
CA PHE A 55 -1.12 7.86 -10.67
C PHE A 55 -2.57 8.12 -10.23
N LYS A 56 -3.54 7.79 -11.07
CA LYS A 56 -4.96 7.84 -10.72
C LYS A 56 -5.29 6.88 -9.58
N ALA A 57 -4.76 5.66 -9.60
CA ALA A 57 -4.99 4.67 -8.55
C ALA A 57 -4.50 5.16 -7.19
N GLU A 58 -3.32 5.77 -7.14
CA GLU A 58 -2.79 6.38 -5.93
C GLU A 58 -3.65 7.56 -5.46
N ALA A 59 -4.00 8.48 -6.37
CA ALA A 59 -4.87 9.61 -6.06
C ALA A 59 -6.22 9.18 -5.50
N MET A 60 -6.82 8.11 -6.05
CA MET A 60 -8.07 7.51 -5.54
C MET A 60 -7.89 6.88 -4.16
N GLY A 61 -6.76 6.22 -3.90
CA GLY A 61 -6.46 5.66 -2.57
C GLY A 61 -6.29 6.73 -1.52
N LEU A 62 -5.58 7.81 -1.85
CA LEU A 62 -5.44 8.97 -0.97
C LEU A 62 -6.81 9.64 -0.71
N GLU A 63 -7.66 9.76 -1.73
CA GLU A 63 -9.02 10.29 -1.53
C GLU A 63 -9.84 9.40 -0.60
N ALA A 64 -9.84 8.09 -0.84
CA ALA A 64 -10.63 7.15 -0.06
C ALA A 64 -10.25 7.20 1.43
N ILE A 65 -8.97 7.35 1.76
CA ILE A 65 -8.52 7.54 3.15
C ILE A 65 -8.98 8.90 3.68
N ARG A 66 -8.83 9.98 2.90
CA ARG A 66 -9.25 11.33 3.30
C ARG A 66 -10.74 11.41 3.64
N GLU A 67 -11.60 10.77 2.84
CA GLU A 67 -13.05 10.69 3.03
C GLU A 67 -13.46 10.02 4.36
N THR A 68 -12.57 9.24 4.98
CA THR A 68 -12.83 8.69 6.32
C THR A 68 -12.78 9.75 7.42
N GLU A 69 -12.09 10.87 7.19
CA GLU A 69 -11.81 11.89 8.21
C GLU A 69 -11.06 11.33 9.45
N THR A 70 -10.31 10.23 9.30
CA THR A 70 -9.60 9.57 10.41
C THR A 70 -8.08 9.77 10.37
N ALA A 71 -7.46 9.40 9.26
CA ALA A 71 -6.02 9.50 9.04
C ALA A 71 -5.69 10.68 8.10
N ALA A 72 -4.59 11.37 8.38
CA ALA A 72 -4.10 12.42 7.49
C ALA A 72 -3.44 11.78 6.26
N VAL A 73 -3.60 12.42 5.12
CA VAL A 73 -2.97 12.05 3.84
C VAL A 73 -2.63 13.33 3.08
N PRO A 74 -1.59 13.33 2.23
CA PRO A 74 -1.28 14.48 1.40
C PRO A 74 -2.47 14.89 0.54
N LYS A 75 -2.74 16.19 0.46
CA LYS A 75 -3.66 16.70 -0.56
C LYS A 75 -3.14 16.37 -1.96
N VAL A 76 -4.02 15.81 -2.80
CA VAL A 76 -3.75 15.61 -4.24
C VAL A 76 -4.09 16.90 -4.97
N TYR A 77 -3.12 17.51 -5.64
CA TYR A 77 -3.34 18.70 -6.45
C TYR A 77 -3.59 18.37 -7.93
N TYR A 78 -2.91 17.36 -8.44
CA TYR A 78 -2.96 16.98 -9.85
C TYR A 78 -2.44 15.56 -10.06
N TYR A 79 -2.95 14.86 -11.08
CA TYR A 79 -2.34 13.66 -11.63
C TYR A 79 -2.60 13.58 -13.14
N ASP A 80 -1.71 12.91 -13.87
CA ASP A 80 -1.89 12.60 -15.30
C ASP A 80 -2.58 11.24 -15.50
N GLU A 81 -3.27 11.10 -16.64
CA GLU A 81 -3.61 9.81 -17.24
C GLU A 81 -2.83 9.66 -18.56
N PRO A 82 -1.52 9.34 -18.52
CA PRO A 82 -0.64 9.41 -19.69
C PRO A 82 -0.98 8.36 -20.76
N ALA A 83 -0.72 8.69 -22.03
CA ALA A 83 -0.72 7.71 -23.11
C ALA A 83 0.54 6.81 -23.05
N GLU A 84 0.55 5.71 -23.80
CA GLU A 84 1.71 4.81 -23.87
C GLU A 84 2.96 5.56 -24.34
N GLY A 85 4.06 5.43 -23.57
CA GLY A 85 5.33 6.11 -23.84
C GLY A 85 5.43 7.54 -23.30
N GLU A 86 4.36 8.10 -22.73
CA GLU A 86 4.39 9.42 -22.10
C GLU A 86 4.86 9.36 -20.63
N VAL A 87 5.32 10.52 -20.13
CA VAL A 87 5.64 10.71 -18.71
C VAL A 87 4.33 11.02 -17.97
N GLY A 88 3.94 10.17 -17.03
CA GLY A 88 2.90 10.48 -16.07
C GLY A 88 3.48 11.18 -14.84
N MET A 89 2.68 12.04 -14.19
CA MET A 89 3.02 12.65 -12.92
C MET A 89 1.85 12.70 -11.95
N ILE A 90 2.16 12.78 -10.66
CA ILE A 90 1.25 13.19 -9.59
C ILE A 90 1.90 14.30 -8.77
N ALA A 91 1.12 15.31 -8.41
CA ALA A 91 1.53 16.40 -7.54
C ALA A 91 0.71 16.37 -6.25
N LEU A 92 1.43 16.29 -5.14
CA LEU A 92 0.91 16.14 -3.79
C LEU A 92 1.38 17.29 -2.90
N GLU A 93 0.72 17.42 -1.76
CA GLU A 93 1.20 18.21 -0.64
C GLU A 93 2.59 17.79 -0.19
N TRP A 94 3.48 18.76 -0.03
CA TRP A 94 4.74 18.54 0.65
C TRP A 94 4.50 18.43 2.15
N ILE A 95 4.77 17.25 2.70
CA ILE A 95 4.65 16.99 4.14
C ILE A 95 6.02 17.11 4.77
N GLU A 96 6.12 17.97 5.78
CA GLU A 96 7.34 18.15 6.56
C GLU A 96 7.01 18.30 8.04
N GLY A 97 7.81 17.65 8.85
CA GLY A 97 7.60 17.58 10.28
C GLY A 97 8.70 16.77 10.96
N LYS A 98 8.55 16.61 12.26
CA LYS A 98 9.45 15.81 13.08
C LYS A 98 8.62 14.87 13.93
N GLU A 99 9.07 13.62 14.01
CA GLU A 99 8.50 12.65 14.94
C GLU A 99 8.48 13.23 16.35
N SER A 100 7.33 13.08 16.98
CA SER A 100 7.14 13.33 18.40
C SER A 100 7.09 11.99 19.14
N ALA A 101 7.21 12.02 20.47
CA ALA A 101 7.02 10.83 21.29
C ALA A 101 5.63 10.19 21.15
N GLN A 102 4.63 10.93 20.65
CA GLN A 102 3.24 10.49 20.52
C GLN A 102 2.86 10.06 19.09
N SER A 103 3.70 10.35 18.08
CA SER A 103 3.34 10.13 16.67
C SER A 103 2.93 8.69 16.37
N SER A 104 3.62 7.71 16.98
CA SER A 104 3.32 6.30 16.78
C SER A 104 2.01 5.86 17.47
N GLU A 105 1.71 6.41 18.64
CA GLU A 105 0.43 6.18 19.33
C GLU A 105 -0.73 6.75 18.51
N ILE A 106 -0.60 8.00 18.03
CA ILE A 106 -1.60 8.67 17.20
C ILE A 106 -1.85 7.90 15.90
N LEU A 107 -0.79 7.40 15.25
CA LEU A 107 -0.90 6.57 14.05
C LEU A 107 -1.73 5.30 14.32
N GLY A 108 -1.49 4.62 15.44
CA GLY A 108 -2.25 3.42 15.83
C GLY A 108 -3.73 3.70 16.04
N GLN A 109 -4.04 4.81 16.73
CA GLN A 109 -5.42 5.22 16.94
C GLN A 109 -6.13 5.61 15.64
N LYS A 110 -5.45 6.35 14.76
CA LYS A 110 -6.01 6.79 13.47
C LYS A 110 -6.26 5.61 12.54
N LEU A 111 -5.32 4.68 12.45
CA LEU A 111 -5.50 3.47 11.65
C LEU A 111 -6.67 2.62 12.17
N ALA A 112 -6.79 2.44 13.49
CA ALA A 112 -7.90 1.68 14.06
C ALA A 112 -9.27 2.30 13.74
N ARG A 113 -9.37 3.64 13.72
CA ARG A 113 -10.58 4.36 13.31
C ARG A 113 -10.82 4.24 11.80
N MET A 114 -9.77 4.35 10.98
CA MET A 114 -9.87 4.15 9.52
C MET A 114 -10.46 2.78 9.20
N HIS A 115 -10.00 1.72 9.88
CA HIS A 115 -10.53 0.36 9.71
C HIS A 115 -12.00 0.19 10.12
N GLN A 116 -12.61 1.15 10.82
CA GLN A 116 -14.04 1.12 11.12
C GLN A 116 -14.90 1.59 9.93
N HIS A 117 -14.29 2.12 8.86
CA HIS A 117 -14.96 2.39 7.59
C HIS A 117 -15.04 1.12 6.78
N THR A 118 -16.26 0.58 6.65
CA THR A 118 -16.49 -0.75 6.08
C THR A 118 -17.27 -0.72 4.78
N SER A 119 -17.07 -1.75 3.96
CA SER A 119 -17.87 -2.04 2.76
C SER A 119 -18.66 -3.35 2.93
N ASN A 120 -19.64 -3.57 2.05
CA ASN A 120 -20.32 -4.87 1.91
C ASN A 120 -19.54 -5.86 1.02
N HIS A 121 -18.46 -5.41 0.39
CA HIS A 121 -17.65 -6.20 -0.54
C HIS A 121 -16.16 -6.03 -0.23
N TYR A 122 -15.37 -7.03 -0.60
CA TYR A 122 -13.90 -6.98 -0.55
C TYR A 122 -13.34 -6.55 -1.91
N GLY A 123 -12.24 -5.81 -1.89
CA GLY A 123 -11.66 -5.18 -3.07
C GLY A 123 -11.83 -3.67 -3.10
N PHE A 124 -11.73 -3.07 -4.28
CA PHE A 124 -11.90 -1.62 -4.46
C PHE A 124 -12.70 -1.26 -5.72
N GLY A 125 -13.02 -2.25 -6.55
CA GLY A 125 -13.77 -2.09 -7.80
C GLY A 125 -12.91 -1.69 -9.00
N ASN A 126 -11.71 -1.15 -8.78
CA ASN A 126 -10.74 -0.81 -9.82
C ASN A 126 -9.36 -1.37 -9.46
N PRO A 127 -8.55 -1.80 -10.44
CA PRO A 127 -7.17 -2.22 -10.21
C PRO A 127 -6.34 -1.16 -9.48
N THR A 128 -5.47 -1.60 -8.59
CA THR A 128 -4.44 -0.76 -7.94
C THR A 128 -3.06 -1.32 -8.23
N PHE A 129 -2.02 -0.81 -7.57
CA PHE A 129 -0.65 -1.28 -7.70
C PHE A 129 -0.07 -1.61 -6.34
N VAL A 130 0.79 -2.62 -6.26
CA VAL A 130 1.68 -2.86 -5.12
C VAL A 130 3.11 -2.81 -5.63
N GLY A 131 3.83 -1.73 -5.30
CA GLY A 131 5.02 -1.33 -6.06
C GLY A 131 4.67 -1.11 -7.54
N GLU A 132 5.37 -1.78 -8.45
CA GLU A 132 5.11 -1.75 -9.90
C GLU A 132 4.12 -2.84 -10.37
N LEU A 133 3.74 -3.76 -9.48
CA LEU A 133 2.89 -4.89 -9.88
C LEU A 133 1.43 -4.45 -9.91
N ASP A 134 0.78 -4.72 -11.04
CA ASP A 134 -0.67 -4.60 -11.18
C ASP A 134 -1.37 -5.48 -10.14
N GLN A 135 -2.38 -4.92 -9.48
CA GLN A 135 -3.13 -5.58 -8.44
C GLN A 135 -4.63 -5.56 -8.78
N PRO A 136 -5.17 -6.69 -9.29
CA PRO A 136 -6.59 -6.81 -9.55
C PRO A 136 -7.41 -6.60 -8.27
N ASN A 137 -8.44 -5.76 -8.37
CA ASN A 137 -9.20 -5.30 -7.22
C ASN A 137 -10.72 -5.32 -7.44
N ASP A 138 -11.18 -6.17 -8.37
CA ASP A 138 -12.61 -6.42 -8.59
C ASP A 138 -13.32 -6.80 -7.28
N TRP A 139 -14.59 -6.40 -7.16
CA TRP A 139 -15.39 -6.68 -5.99
C TRP A 139 -15.65 -8.19 -5.82
N LYS A 140 -15.60 -8.64 -4.57
CA LYS A 140 -15.90 -10.00 -4.13
C LYS A 140 -16.77 -10.01 -2.89
N GLU A 141 -17.64 -11.00 -2.76
CA GLU A 141 -18.51 -11.19 -1.59
C GLU A 141 -17.83 -11.98 -0.45
N SER A 142 -16.76 -12.71 -0.76
CA SER A 142 -16.02 -13.55 0.18
C SER A 142 -14.58 -13.10 0.29
N TRP A 143 -14.09 -12.94 1.53
CA TRP A 143 -12.70 -12.59 1.76
C TRP A 143 -11.76 -13.72 1.33
N VAL A 144 -12.15 -14.97 1.57
CA VAL A 144 -11.38 -16.14 1.13
C VAL A 144 -11.26 -16.15 -0.39
N GLU A 145 -12.35 -15.87 -1.11
CA GLU A 145 -12.30 -15.83 -2.57
C GLU A 145 -11.39 -14.69 -3.05
N TYR A 146 -11.57 -13.49 -2.49
CA TYR A 146 -10.76 -12.33 -2.82
C TYR A 146 -9.26 -12.58 -2.58
N TYR A 147 -8.89 -13.01 -1.38
CA TYR A 147 -7.50 -13.26 -1.03
C TYR A 147 -6.90 -14.41 -1.86
N ARG A 148 -7.69 -15.43 -2.20
CA ARG A 148 -7.26 -16.52 -3.08
C ARG A 148 -6.95 -16.04 -4.48
N GLU A 149 -7.90 -15.36 -5.12
CA GLU A 149 -7.84 -15.08 -6.56
C GLU A 149 -7.11 -13.78 -6.87
N ASN A 150 -7.43 -12.70 -6.16
CA ASN A 150 -6.92 -11.35 -6.39
C ASN A 150 -5.57 -11.07 -5.71
N ARG A 151 -5.17 -11.91 -4.74
CA ARG A 151 -3.86 -11.80 -4.07
C ARG A 151 -2.98 -13.01 -4.39
N LEU A 152 -3.14 -14.12 -3.70
CA LEU A 152 -2.20 -15.23 -3.77
C LEU A 152 -2.07 -15.85 -5.17
N ARG A 153 -3.18 -16.10 -5.88
CA ARG A 153 -3.14 -16.71 -7.21
C ARG A 153 -2.55 -15.75 -8.26
N HIS A 154 -2.79 -14.45 -8.13
CA HIS A 154 -2.15 -13.46 -9.00
C HIS A 154 -0.62 -13.48 -8.81
N GLN A 155 -0.16 -13.40 -7.57
CA GLN A 155 1.28 -13.44 -7.27
C GLN A 155 1.92 -14.79 -7.63
N TYR A 156 1.21 -15.91 -7.48
CA TYR A 156 1.63 -17.22 -7.96
C TYR A 156 1.88 -17.22 -9.47
N LYS A 157 0.95 -16.66 -10.27
CA LYS A 157 1.10 -16.61 -11.74
C LYS A 157 2.31 -15.77 -12.16
N LEU A 158 2.53 -14.63 -11.49
CA LEU A 158 3.72 -13.80 -11.70
C LEU A 158 5.00 -14.55 -11.33
N ALA A 159 5.03 -15.20 -10.16
CA ALA A 159 6.18 -15.97 -9.69
C ALA A 159 6.51 -17.14 -10.63
N LEU A 160 5.49 -17.81 -11.17
CA LEU A 160 5.67 -18.86 -12.17
C LEU A 160 6.28 -18.30 -13.46
N LYS A 161 5.72 -17.20 -13.99
CA LYS A 161 6.21 -16.52 -15.19
C LYS A 161 7.65 -16.05 -15.04
N ASN A 162 8.02 -15.58 -13.84
CA ASN A 162 9.34 -15.06 -13.52
C ASN A 162 10.34 -16.15 -13.07
N GLY A 163 9.96 -17.44 -13.13
CA GLY A 163 10.84 -18.55 -12.76
C GLY A 163 11.19 -18.63 -11.28
N ARG A 164 10.35 -18.07 -10.39
CA ARG A 164 10.54 -18.02 -8.93
C ARG A 164 9.94 -19.21 -8.17
N LEU A 165 9.28 -20.13 -8.88
CA LEU A 165 8.60 -21.28 -8.28
C LEU A 165 9.28 -22.60 -8.67
N GLY A 166 10.26 -23.02 -7.88
CA GLY A 166 10.76 -24.40 -7.92
C GLY A 166 9.66 -25.42 -7.57
N THR A 167 9.85 -26.68 -7.96
CA THR A 167 8.82 -27.75 -7.85
C THR A 167 8.16 -27.82 -6.47
N GLN A 168 8.96 -27.87 -5.40
CA GLN A 168 8.43 -28.01 -4.05
C GLN A 168 7.63 -26.79 -3.58
N ARG A 169 8.14 -25.57 -3.83
CA ARG A 169 7.46 -24.31 -3.48
C ARG A 169 6.14 -24.20 -4.21
N ARG A 170 6.14 -24.51 -5.52
CA ARG A 170 4.96 -24.51 -6.37
C ARG A 170 3.86 -25.42 -5.81
N GLU A 171 4.18 -26.68 -5.55
CA GLU A 171 3.20 -27.68 -5.06
C GLU A 171 2.60 -27.27 -3.71
N LYS A 172 3.42 -26.76 -2.78
CA LYS A 172 2.91 -26.31 -1.48
C LYS A 172 2.05 -25.07 -1.60
N LEU A 173 2.44 -24.10 -2.42
CA LEU A 173 1.67 -22.88 -2.65
C LEU A 173 0.32 -23.19 -3.32
N GLU A 174 0.28 -24.07 -4.31
CA GLU A 174 -0.97 -24.54 -4.94
C GLU A 174 -1.91 -25.19 -3.91
N LYS A 175 -1.37 -26.08 -3.06
CA LYS A 175 -2.13 -26.71 -1.98
C LYS A 175 -2.65 -25.71 -0.94
N LEU A 176 -1.83 -24.72 -0.54
CA LEU A 176 -2.25 -23.66 0.38
C LEU A 176 -3.40 -22.84 -0.21
N ILE A 177 -3.24 -22.38 -1.46
CA ILE A 177 -4.28 -21.61 -2.19
C ILE A 177 -5.57 -22.42 -2.30
N TYR A 178 -5.47 -23.72 -2.54
CA TYR A 178 -6.64 -24.60 -2.64
C TYR A 178 -7.39 -24.73 -1.31
N GLN A 179 -6.68 -24.83 -0.18
CA GLN A 179 -7.22 -25.07 1.16
C GLN A 179 -7.37 -23.79 2.00
N LEU A 180 -7.34 -22.62 1.38
CA LEU A 180 -7.20 -21.33 2.06
C LEU A 180 -8.29 -21.08 3.11
N GLU A 181 -9.51 -21.58 2.88
CA GLU A 181 -10.64 -21.51 3.80
C GLU A 181 -10.39 -22.15 5.18
N ARG A 182 -9.36 -23.00 5.30
CA ARG A 182 -8.94 -23.61 6.56
C ARG A 182 -8.09 -22.68 7.42
N PHE A 183 -7.52 -21.63 6.83
CA PHE A 183 -6.45 -20.84 7.45
C PHE A 183 -6.81 -19.37 7.65
N ILE A 184 -7.85 -18.87 6.97
CA ILE A 184 -8.30 -17.49 7.09
C ILE A 184 -9.83 -17.47 7.21
N PRO A 185 -10.42 -16.43 7.84
CA PRO A 185 -11.87 -16.30 7.99
C PRO A 185 -12.56 -16.13 6.63
N ALA A 186 -13.77 -16.67 6.50
CA ALA A 186 -14.57 -16.50 5.30
C ALA A 186 -15.09 -15.06 5.12
N SER A 187 -15.54 -14.44 6.23
CA SER A 187 -16.27 -13.17 6.20
C SER A 187 -15.90 -12.23 7.36
N PRO A 188 -14.63 -11.78 7.44
CA PRO A 188 -14.24 -10.70 8.37
C PRO A 188 -14.92 -9.37 7.98
N SER A 189 -14.83 -8.34 8.81
CA SER A 189 -15.27 -7.01 8.39
C SER A 189 -14.42 -6.50 7.21
N ALA A 190 -15.04 -6.09 6.10
CA ALA A 190 -14.34 -5.52 4.95
C ALA A 190 -13.98 -4.06 5.23
N SER A 191 -12.89 -3.86 5.95
CA SER A 191 -12.39 -2.56 6.43
C SER A 191 -11.59 -1.87 5.34
N LEU A 192 -11.68 -0.54 5.22
CA LEU A 192 -10.78 0.21 4.34
C LEU A 192 -9.35 0.08 4.86
N LEU A 193 -8.46 -0.45 4.02
CA LEU A 193 -7.05 -0.68 4.33
C LEU A 193 -6.18 0.20 3.45
N HIS A 194 -5.06 0.67 4.00
CA HIS A 194 -4.01 1.34 3.22
C HIS A 194 -3.42 0.39 2.16
N GLY A 195 -3.28 -0.90 2.49
CA GLY A 195 -2.91 -2.00 1.59
C GLY A 195 -1.43 -2.13 1.27
N ASP A 196 -0.61 -1.15 1.68
CA ASP A 196 0.85 -1.19 1.62
C ASP A 196 1.48 -0.48 2.82
N LEU A 197 0.95 -0.67 4.04
CA LEU A 197 1.43 0.05 5.22
C LEU A 197 2.66 -0.63 5.86
N TRP A 198 3.84 -0.04 5.64
CA TRP A 198 5.09 -0.39 6.30
C TRP A 198 5.83 0.89 6.75
N GLY A 199 7.00 0.74 7.37
CA GLY A 199 7.72 1.86 8.00
C GLY A 199 8.11 2.99 7.06
N GLY A 200 8.14 2.74 5.75
CA GLY A 200 8.40 3.74 4.71
C GLY A 200 7.17 4.49 4.20
N ASN A 201 5.95 4.01 4.49
CA ASN A 201 4.70 4.53 3.90
C ASN A 201 3.87 5.38 4.89
N TYR A 202 4.53 5.98 5.87
CA TYR A 202 3.99 7.11 6.60
C TYR A 202 5.07 8.18 6.81
N LEU A 203 4.63 9.44 6.84
CA LEU A 203 5.47 10.60 7.13
C LEU A 203 4.97 11.27 8.40
N THR A 204 5.82 12.09 9.01
CA THR A 204 5.39 12.97 10.08
C THR A 204 5.27 14.39 9.57
N GLY A 205 4.07 14.96 9.68
CA GLY A 205 3.77 16.36 9.40
C GLY A 205 3.99 17.26 10.60
N ALA A 206 3.45 18.48 10.52
CA ALA A 206 3.50 19.44 11.61
C ALA A 206 2.94 18.85 12.92
N ASP A 207 3.51 19.29 14.04
CA ASP A 207 3.09 18.87 15.40
C ASP A 207 3.14 17.36 15.68
N GLY A 208 3.87 16.59 14.85
CA GLY A 208 3.99 15.14 15.02
C GLY A 208 2.84 14.34 14.42
N GLU A 209 1.97 14.97 13.64
CA GLU A 209 0.81 14.34 12.99
C GLU A 209 1.24 13.30 11.92
N PRO A 210 0.80 12.04 12.00
CA PRO A 210 1.18 11.03 11.03
C PRO A 210 0.34 11.13 9.74
N TYR A 211 1.01 11.15 8.60
CA TYR A 211 0.43 11.16 7.26
C TYR A 211 0.68 9.82 6.58
N LEU A 212 -0.38 9.15 6.12
CA LEU A 212 -0.26 7.95 5.28
C LEU A 212 0.06 8.35 3.83
N ILE A 213 0.96 7.61 3.17
CA ILE A 213 1.39 7.88 1.80
C ILE A 213 1.50 6.59 0.99
N ASP A 214 1.41 6.69 -0.34
CA ASP A 214 1.55 5.58 -1.27
C ASP A 214 0.59 4.38 -1.01
N PRO A 215 -0.73 4.61 -0.91
CA PRO A 215 -1.68 3.54 -0.62
C PRO A 215 -1.87 2.57 -1.80
N SER A 216 -1.93 1.27 -1.48
CA SER A 216 -2.43 0.19 -2.34
C SER A 216 -3.85 -0.20 -1.94
N ILE A 217 -4.74 0.79 -1.96
CA ILE A 217 -6.04 0.75 -1.27
C ILE A 217 -6.89 -0.50 -1.59
N LEU A 218 -7.58 -1.02 -0.57
CA LEU A 218 -8.61 -2.05 -0.69
C LEU A 218 -9.55 -2.05 0.51
N TYR A 219 -10.72 -2.67 0.37
CA TYR A 219 -11.51 -3.16 1.49
C TYR A 219 -11.16 -4.63 1.77
N GLY A 220 -10.76 -4.94 3.01
CA GLY A 220 -10.24 -6.25 3.39
C GLY A 220 -10.29 -6.54 4.90
N ASP A 221 -9.81 -7.71 5.31
CA ASP A 221 -9.63 -8.04 6.72
C ASP A 221 -8.60 -7.08 7.36
N PRO A 222 -8.90 -6.32 8.42
CA PRO A 222 -7.92 -5.43 9.06
C PRO A 222 -6.68 -6.17 9.59
N SER A 223 -6.80 -7.47 9.89
CA SER A 223 -5.63 -8.29 10.26
C SER A 223 -4.63 -8.46 9.10
N PHE A 224 -5.05 -8.27 7.84
CA PHE A 224 -4.14 -8.31 6.68
C PHE A 224 -3.16 -7.13 6.68
N GLU A 225 -3.65 -5.93 7.00
CA GLU A 225 -2.83 -4.73 7.13
C GLU A 225 -1.88 -4.82 8.32
N LEU A 226 -2.40 -5.20 9.51
CA LEU A 226 -1.57 -5.33 10.72
C LEU A 226 -0.46 -6.36 10.54
N ALA A 227 -0.77 -7.50 9.92
CA ALA A 227 0.21 -8.54 9.62
C ALA A 227 1.38 -8.00 8.77
N PHE A 228 1.11 -7.04 7.88
CA PHE A 228 2.14 -6.41 7.07
C PHE A 228 3.01 -5.43 7.87
N THR A 229 2.41 -4.63 8.75
CA THR A 229 3.17 -3.71 9.62
C THR A 229 4.22 -4.46 10.46
N GLU A 230 3.97 -5.72 10.80
CA GLU A 230 4.88 -6.59 11.57
C GLU A 230 5.97 -7.28 10.75
N LEU A 231 5.91 -7.25 9.41
CA LEU A 231 6.75 -8.11 8.56
C LEU A 231 8.19 -7.58 8.40
N PHE A 232 8.37 -6.27 8.28
CA PHE A 232 9.66 -5.64 7.99
C PHE A 232 10.11 -4.68 9.09
N GLY A 233 10.37 -5.24 10.27
CA GLY A 233 10.90 -4.50 11.42
C GLY A 233 9.85 -4.13 12.47
N GLY A 234 8.56 -4.14 12.12
CA GLY A 234 7.48 -3.82 13.03
C GLY A 234 7.31 -2.33 13.28
N PHE A 235 6.14 -1.94 13.77
CA PHE A 235 5.93 -0.61 14.35
C PHE A 235 6.23 -0.63 15.85
N SER A 236 6.15 0.52 16.51
CA SER A 236 6.39 0.60 17.95
C SER A 236 5.32 -0.19 18.75
N SER A 237 5.66 -0.65 19.95
CA SER A 237 4.67 -1.27 20.84
C SER A 237 3.54 -0.30 21.22
N SER A 238 3.81 1.01 21.27
CA SER A 238 2.78 2.03 21.50
C SER A 238 1.78 2.13 20.36
N PHE A 239 2.20 1.92 19.10
CA PHE A 239 1.28 1.86 17.96
C PHE A 239 0.29 0.70 18.12
N TYR A 240 0.80 -0.52 18.37
CA TYR A 240 -0.05 -1.71 18.50
C TYR A 240 -0.98 -1.62 19.70
N ALA A 241 -0.47 -1.17 20.85
CA ALA A 241 -1.29 -0.98 22.05
C ALA A 241 -2.42 0.05 21.82
N ALA A 242 -2.14 1.15 21.12
CA ALA A 242 -3.13 2.18 20.82
C ALA A 242 -4.17 1.72 19.80
N TYR A 243 -3.75 0.93 18.79
CA TYR A 243 -4.66 0.31 17.84
C TYR A 243 -5.62 -0.66 18.55
N GLU A 244 -5.09 -1.59 19.35
CA GLU A 244 -5.88 -2.63 20.04
C GLU A 244 -6.86 -2.07 21.08
N GLN A 245 -6.58 -0.90 21.67
CA GLN A 245 -7.52 -0.22 22.56
C GLN A 245 -8.82 0.18 21.86
N ILE A 246 -8.77 0.45 20.55
CA ILE A 246 -9.93 0.86 19.74
C ILE A 246 -10.53 -0.33 18.99
N SER A 247 -9.68 -1.16 18.39
CA SER A 247 -10.06 -2.29 17.55
C SER A 247 -9.30 -3.54 17.99
N PRO A 248 -9.79 -4.29 18.99
CA PRO A 248 -9.12 -5.47 19.51
C PRO A 248 -8.83 -6.51 18.43
N LEU A 249 -7.64 -7.11 18.49
CA LEU A 249 -7.27 -8.20 17.61
C LEU A 249 -8.17 -9.42 17.84
N ARG A 250 -8.45 -10.14 16.77
CA ARG A 250 -9.16 -11.41 16.85
C ARG A 250 -8.28 -12.46 17.51
N SER A 251 -8.93 -13.41 18.18
CA SER A 251 -8.25 -14.50 18.88
C SER A 251 -7.41 -15.40 17.97
N ASP A 252 -7.70 -15.44 16.68
CA ASP A 252 -6.98 -16.23 15.67
C ASP A 252 -5.88 -15.45 14.94
N TYR A 253 -5.59 -14.20 15.33
CA TYR A 253 -4.65 -13.34 14.63
C TYR A 253 -3.27 -13.98 14.42
N GLU A 254 -2.69 -14.60 15.44
CA GLU A 254 -1.37 -15.25 15.35
C GLU A 254 -1.35 -16.46 14.40
N GLU A 255 -2.51 -17.10 14.21
CA GLU A 255 -2.68 -18.21 13.28
C GLU A 255 -2.83 -17.72 11.83
N VAL A 256 -3.52 -16.60 11.64
CA VAL A 256 -3.82 -16.02 10.32
C VAL A 256 -2.65 -15.17 9.78
N LYS A 257 -1.95 -14.44 10.65
CA LYS A 257 -0.89 -13.47 10.31
C LYS A 257 0.12 -13.98 9.29
N PRO A 258 0.73 -15.17 9.42
CA PRO A 258 1.71 -15.63 8.44
C PRO A 258 1.11 -15.88 7.05
N VAL A 259 -0.17 -16.25 6.95
CA VAL A 259 -0.85 -16.40 5.65
C VAL A 259 -1.06 -15.04 4.99
N TYR A 260 -1.32 -13.98 5.76
CA TYR A 260 -1.38 -12.61 5.24
C TYR A 260 0.00 -12.07 4.85
N GLN A 261 1.03 -12.33 5.64
CA GLN A 261 2.41 -11.98 5.30
C GLN A 261 2.91 -12.69 4.03
N LEU A 262 2.40 -13.88 3.73
CA LEU A 262 2.75 -14.63 2.51
C LEU A 262 2.52 -13.81 1.24
N PHE A 263 1.44 -13.03 1.16
CA PHE A 263 1.18 -12.19 -0.01
C PHE A 263 2.33 -11.21 -0.26
N TYR A 264 2.72 -10.44 0.76
CA TYR A 264 3.80 -9.45 0.63
C TYR A 264 5.15 -10.10 0.38
N LEU A 265 5.43 -11.28 0.97
CA LEU A 265 6.64 -12.03 0.66
C LEU A 265 6.68 -12.52 -0.80
N LEU A 266 5.52 -12.88 -1.39
CA LEU A 266 5.45 -13.21 -2.81
C LEU A 266 5.63 -11.98 -3.70
N VAL A 267 5.07 -10.83 -3.32
CA VAL A 267 5.33 -9.54 -3.99
C VAL A 267 6.84 -9.25 -4.00
N HIS A 268 7.50 -9.36 -2.84
CA HIS A 268 8.94 -9.12 -2.73
C HIS A 268 9.77 -10.17 -3.47
N LEU A 269 9.36 -11.44 -3.48
CA LEU A 269 10.00 -12.47 -4.29
C LEU A 269 9.91 -12.15 -5.80
N ASN A 270 8.78 -11.59 -6.24
CA ASN A 270 8.57 -11.20 -7.63
C ASN A 270 9.41 -9.98 -8.03
N LEU A 271 9.48 -8.96 -7.17
CA LEU A 271 10.21 -7.71 -7.43
C LEU A 271 11.72 -7.85 -7.23
N PHE A 272 12.14 -8.47 -6.13
CA PHE A 272 13.52 -8.44 -5.63
C PHE A 272 14.23 -9.81 -5.68
N GLY A 273 13.49 -10.89 -5.91
CA GLY A 273 14.05 -12.22 -6.16
C GLY A 273 14.24 -13.11 -4.93
N GLU A 274 15.09 -14.13 -5.07
CA GLU A 274 15.13 -15.31 -4.19
C GLU A 274 15.60 -15.05 -2.75
N SER A 275 16.08 -13.84 -2.41
CA SER A 275 16.35 -13.49 -1.01
C SER A 275 15.11 -13.64 -0.12
N TYR A 276 13.90 -13.51 -0.69
CA TYR A 276 12.62 -13.69 0.00
C TYR A 276 12.07 -15.13 -0.05
N GLY A 277 12.65 -15.99 -0.90
CA GLY A 277 12.21 -17.38 -1.11
C GLY A 277 12.19 -18.22 0.16
N PRO A 278 13.25 -18.21 1.00
CA PRO A 278 13.28 -18.96 2.25
C PRO A 278 12.16 -18.58 3.25
N SER A 279 11.72 -17.32 3.25
CA SER A 279 10.61 -16.86 4.10
C SER A 279 9.27 -17.39 3.59
N VAL A 280 9.06 -17.38 2.27
CA VAL A 280 7.90 -18.02 1.62
C VAL A 280 7.87 -19.51 1.98
N ASP A 281 8.98 -20.22 1.79
CA ASP A 281 9.06 -21.67 2.02
C ASP A 281 8.77 -22.05 3.48
N ARG A 282 9.20 -21.23 4.43
CA ARG A 282 8.94 -21.42 5.87
C ARG A 282 7.46 -21.34 6.20
N ILE A 283 6.76 -20.35 5.63
CA ILE A 283 5.30 -20.22 5.81
C ILE A 283 4.60 -21.41 5.17
N LEU A 284 4.97 -21.76 3.93
CA LEU A 284 4.39 -22.92 3.25
C LEU A 284 4.60 -24.23 4.03
N GLN A 285 5.77 -24.41 4.67
CA GLN A 285 6.03 -25.55 5.55
C GLN A 285 5.17 -25.54 6.82
N LYS A 286 4.82 -24.37 7.37
CA LYS A 286 3.94 -24.29 8.53
C LYS A 286 2.52 -24.82 8.24
N TYR A 287 1.97 -24.51 7.06
CA TYR A 287 0.56 -24.83 6.75
C TYR A 287 0.37 -26.11 5.93
N ILE A 288 1.34 -26.47 5.08
CA ILE A 288 1.24 -27.58 4.10
C ILE A 288 2.41 -28.57 4.23
N GLY A 289 3.20 -28.42 5.29
CA GLY A 289 4.40 -29.22 5.52
C GLY A 289 4.19 -30.54 6.23
#